data_AF-A0A917EWM3-F1
#
_entry.id   AF-A0A917EWM3-F1
#
_cell.length_a   1.000
_cell.length_b   1.000
_cell.length_c   1.000
_cell.angle_alpha   90.00
_cell.angle_beta   90.00
_cell.angle_gamma   90.00
#
_symmetry.space_group_name_H-M   'P 1'
#
loop_
_entity.id
_entity.type
_entity.pdbx_description
1 polymer ?
#
loop_
_entity_poly.entity_id
_entity_poly.type
_entity_poly.pdbx_seq_one_letter_code
_entity_poly.pdbx_strand_id
1 'polypeptide(L)'
;MKKKLNMETQEGSKLIKELTVKVFQQITEKEVMELRKIFEVDSCKYQQLIKLKYIGPLGLLSLNYVITKEVEAVLYEFINEILHKVPVSGSNNYLKLEIQ
;
A
#
# COMPACT_ATOMS: atom_id res chain seq x y z
N MET A 1 -19.95 0.34 18.41
CA MET A 1 -19.62 -0.83 17.58
C MET A 1 -18.77 -0.38 16.41
N LYS A 2 -17.63 -1.04 16.13
CA LYS A 2 -16.82 -0.76 14.93
C LYS A 2 -17.59 -1.24 13.69
N LYS A 3 -17.58 -0.45 12.61
CA LYS A 3 -18.16 -0.87 11.32
C LYS A 3 -17.15 -1.70 10.55
N LYS A 4 -17.59 -2.70 9.77
CA LYS A 4 -16.69 -3.35 8.81
C LYS A 4 -16.27 -2.33 7.76
N LEU A 5 -14.98 -2.25 7.46
CA LEU A 5 -14.54 -1.45 6.33
C LEU A 5 -14.99 -2.18 5.06
N ASN A 6 -15.89 -1.58 4.30
CA ASN A 6 -16.35 -2.12 3.04
C ASN A 6 -15.78 -1.29 1.89
N MET A 7 -14.88 -1.88 1.11
CA MET A 7 -14.23 -1.22 -0.04
C MET A 7 -15.18 -0.94 -1.20
N GLU A 8 -16.33 -1.62 -1.28
CA GLU A 8 -17.36 -1.38 -2.29
C GLU A 8 -18.15 -0.10 -2.02
N THR A 9 -18.08 0.43 -0.80
CA THR A 9 -18.68 1.72 -0.47
C THR A 9 -17.76 2.86 -0.88
N GLN A 10 -18.36 3.98 -1.31
CA GLN A 10 -17.60 5.19 -1.65
C GLN A 10 -16.71 5.64 -0.47
N GLU A 11 -17.25 5.61 0.75
CA GLU A 11 -16.53 5.99 1.97
C GLU A 11 -15.34 5.07 2.25
N GLY A 12 -15.54 3.74 2.19
CA GLY A 12 -14.47 2.78 2.44
C GLY A 12 -13.37 2.84 1.37
N SER A 13 -13.72 2.98 0.09
CA SER A 13 -12.74 3.14 -0.98
C SER A 13 -11.92 4.42 -0.84
N LYS A 14 -12.56 5.52 -0.41
CA LYS A 14 -11.91 6.82 -0.20
C LYS A 14 -10.87 6.75 0.92
N LEU A 15 -11.23 6.15 2.06
CA LEU A 15 -10.32 5.98 3.20
C LEU A 15 -9.08 5.16 2.83
N ILE A 16 -9.29 4.06 2.10
CA ILE A 16 -8.20 3.22 1.58
C ILE A 16 -7.28 4.01 0.66
N LYS A 17 -7.84 4.69 -0.35
CA LYS A 17 -7.07 5.50 -1.30
C LYS A 17 -6.24 6.58 -0.59
N GLU A 18 -6.84 7.31 0.35
CA GLU A 18 -6.14 8.37 1.11
C GLU A 18 -4.95 7.82 1.92
N LEU A 19 -5.11 6.67 2.57
CA LEU A 19 -4.03 6.03 3.32
C LEU A 19 -2.94 5.51 2.41
N THR A 20 -3.32 4.85 1.32
CA THR A 20 -2.38 4.39 0.32
C THR A 20 -1.56 5.55 -0.25
N VAL A 21 -2.21 6.67 -0.61
CA VAL A 21 -1.51 7.88 -1.09
C VAL A 21 -0.53 8.41 -0.03
N LYS A 22 -0.94 8.53 1.24
CA LYS A 22 -0.05 9.01 2.32
C LYS A 22 1.16 8.11 2.54
N VAL A 23 0.96 6.80 2.38
CA VAL A 23 2.00 5.78 2.52
C VAL A 23 2.97 5.86 1.34
N PHE A 24 2.47 6.04 0.11
CA PHE A 24 3.30 6.16 -1.09
C PHE A 24 3.96 7.53 -1.25
N GLN A 25 3.41 8.61 -0.70
CA GLN A 25 4.08 9.92 -0.67
C GLN A 25 5.42 9.91 0.05
N GLN A 26 5.64 8.94 0.93
CA GLN A 26 6.87 8.80 1.71
C GLN A 26 7.87 7.83 1.08
N ILE A 27 7.50 7.12 0.01
CA ILE A 27 8.41 6.17 -0.62
C ILE A 27 9.40 6.88 -1.52
N THR A 28 10.67 6.46 -1.43
CA THR A 28 11.73 6.97 -2.33
C THR A 28 12.06 5.94 -3.41
N GLU A 29 12.62 6.41 -4.53
CA GLU A 29 13.13 5.53 -5.60
C GLU A 29 14.10 4.47 -5.08
N LYS A 30 15.04 4.90 -4.23
CA LYS A 30 16.02 4.02 -3.60
C LYS A 30 15.34 2.89 -2.84
N GLU A 31 14.29 3.23 -2.11
CA GLU A 31 13.53 2.28 -1.32
C GLU A 31 12.74 1.30 -2.20
N VAL A 32 12.13 1.77 -3.29
CA VAL A 32 11.50 0.90 -4.29
C VAL A 32 12.52 -0.08 -4.88
N MET A 33 13.72 0.39 -5.24
CA MET A 33 14.78 -0.48 -5.74
C MET A 33 15.23 -1.53 -4.71
N GLU A 34 15.42 -1.12 -3.46
CA GLU A 34 15.80 -2.02 -2.37
C GLU A 34 14.72 -3.09 -2.13
N LEU A 35 13.45 -2.69 -2.10
CA LEU A 35 12.33 -3.62 -1.95
C LEU A 35 12.26 -4.62 -3.11
N ARG A 36 12.47 -4.19 -4.36
CA ARG A 36 12.51 -5.11 -5.51
C ARG A 36 13.67 -6.11 -5.42
N LYS A 37 14.86 -5.67 -5.00
CA LYS A 37 15.99 -6.58 -4.78
C LYS A 37 15.69 -7.59 -3.67
N ILE A 38 15.04 -7.16 -2.60
CA ILE A 38 14.63 -8.07 -1.51
C ILE A 38 13.60 -9.06 -2.03
N PHE A 39 12.64 -8.64 -2.87
CA PHE A 39 11.65 -9.55 -3.46
C PHE A 39 12.31 -10.69 -4.26
N GLU A 40 13.35 -10.39 -5.04
CA GLU A 40 14.08 -11.39 -5.84
C GLU A 40 14.89 -12.38 -4.98
N VAL A 41 15.40 -11.94 -3.83
CA VAL A 41 16.31 -12.73 -2.99
C VAL A 41 15.59 -13.43 -1.83
N ASP A 42 14.57 -12.79 -1.26
CA ASP A 42 13.83 -13.24 -0.07
C ASP A 42 12.41 -12.65 -0.06
N SER A 43 11.50 -13.37 -0.71
CA SER A 43 10.09 -13.00 -0.81
C SER A 43 9.36 -12.96 0.54
N CYS A 44 9.81 -13.75 1.52
CA CYS A 44 9.24 -13.76 2.87
C CYS A 44 9.59 -12.44 3.60
N LYS A 45 10.86 -12.05 3.56
CA LYS A 45 11.31 -10.78 4.13
C LYS A 45 10.68 -9.58 3.42
N TYR A 46 10.53 -9.64 2.10
CA TYR A 46 9.77 -8.64 1.34
C TYR A 46 8.35 -8.49 1.89
N GLN A 47 7.60 -9.59 2.00
CA GLN A 47 6.23 -9.57 2.51
C GLN A 47 6.12 -8.97 3.92
N GLN A 48 7.07 -9.29 4.80
CA GLN A 48 7.11 -8.74 6.16
C GLN A 48 7.34 -7.22 6.15
N LEU A 49 8.26 -6.73 5.32
CA LEU A 49 8.53 -5.31 5.17
C LEU A 49 7.33 -4.56 4.60
N ILE A 50 6.68 -5.11 3.57
CA ILE A 50 5.47 -4.53 2.99
C ILE A 50 4.37 -4.43 4.04
N LYS A 51 4.11 -5.53 4.76
CA LYS A 51 3.11 -5.57 5.82
C LYS A 51 3.40 -4.55 6.93
N LEU A 52 4.63 -4.47 7.42
CA LEU A 52 4.97 -3.59 8.52
C LEU A 52 4.87 -2.11 8.13
N LYS A 53 5.45 -1.75 6.97
CA LYS A 53 5.64 -0.35 6.60
C LYS A 53 4.45 0.26 5.88
N TYR A 54 3.76 -0.53 5.05
CA TYR A 54 2.71 -0.01 4.16
C TYR A 54 1.32 -0.46 4.59
N ILE A 55 1.19 -1.62 5.24
CA ILE A 55 -0.09 -2.11 5.78
C ILE A 55 -0.26 -1.74 7.26
N GLY A 56 0.82 -1.70 8.05
CA GLY A 56 0.80 -1.29 9.45
C GLY A 56 0.08 0.02 9.74
N PRO A 57 0.24 1.09 8.94
CA PRO A 57 -0.52 2.33 9.07
C PRO A 57 -2.05 2.16 8.97
N LEU A 58 -2.55 1.12 8.29
CA LEU A 58 -3.97 0.78 8.26
C LEU A 58 -4.48 0.21 9.59
N GLY A 59 -3.57 -0.24 10.47
CA GLY A 59 -3.87 -0.52 11.86
C GLY A 59 -4.52 0.68 12.56
N LEU A 60 -4.26 1.92 12.12
CA LEU A 60 -4.95 3.11 12.64
C LEU A 60 -6.44 3.13 12.26
N LEU A 61 -6.83 2.59 11.09
CA LEU A 61 -8.24 2.42 10.75
C LEU A 61 -8.93 1.42 11.65
N SER A 62 -8.19 0.43 12.18
CA SER A 62 -8.76 -0.55 13.12
C SER A 62 -9.35 0.10 14.38
N LEU A 63 -8.98 1.35 14.70
CA LEU A 63 -9.58 2.10 15.80
C LEU A 63 -11.08 2.33 15.58
N ASN A 64 -11.49 2.57 14.33
CA ASN A 64 -12.87 2.90 13.95
C ASN A 64 -13.55 1.79 13.14
N TYR A 65 -12.77 0.91 12.52
CA TYR A 65 -13.24 -0.10 11.57
C TYR A 65 -12.78 -1.51 11.94
N VAL A 66 -13.53 -2.52 11.49
CA VAL A 66 -13.05 -3.90 11.42
C VAL A 66 -12.38 -4.06 10.06
N ILE A 67 -11.06 -4.26 10.09
CA ILE A 67 -10.25 -4.55 8.91
C ILE A 67 -10.30 -6.07 8.68
N THR A 68 -10.82 -6.49 7.54
CA THR A 68 -10.91 -7.91 7.20
C THR A 68 -9.64 -8.37 6.47
N LYS A 69 -9.39 -9.68 6.44
CA LYS A 69 -8.28 -10.25 5.66
C LYS A 69 -8.35 -9.90 4.17
N GLU A 70 -9.56 -9.74 3.64
CA GLU A 70 -9.81 -9.35 2.25
C GLU A 70 -9.32 -7.93 1.98
N VAL A 71 -9.63 -7.00 2.88
CA VAL A 71 -9.11 -5.63 2.82
C VAL A 71 -7.59 -5.61 2.87
N GLU A 72 -6.98 -6.39 3.78
CA GLU A 72 -5.52 -6.52 3.85
C GLU A 72 -4.90 -7.11 2.57
N ALA A 73 -5.55 -8.10 1.97
CA ALA A 73 -5.10 -8.74 0.74
C ALA A 73 -5.12 -7.78 -0.45
N VAL A 74 -6.23 -7.07 -0.65
CA VAL A 74 -6.36 -6.09 -1.75
C VAL A 74 -5.35 -4.96 -1.60
N LEU A 75 -5.11 -4.48 -0.38
CA LEU A 75 -4.10 -3.47 -0.11
C LEU A 75 -2.69 -3.97 -0.39
N TYR A 76 -2.38 -5.19 0.06
CA TYR A 76 -1.11 -5.82 -0.25
C TYR A 76 -0.89 -5.92 -1.76
N GLU A 77 -1.89 -6.41 -2.51
CA GLU A 77 -1.83 -6.52 -3.97
C GLU A 77 -1.62 -5.16 -4.64
N PHE A 78 -2.38 -4.14 -4.23
CA PHE A 78 -2.25 -2.80 -4.77
C PHE A 78 -0.88 -2.17 -4.47
N ILE A 79 -0.36 -2.35 -3.25
CA ILE A 79 0.96 -1.87 -2.88
C ILE A 79 2.05 -2.58 -3.71
N ASN A 80 1.97 -3.91 -3.79
CA ASN A 80 2.88 -4.73 -4.57
C ASN A 80 2.85 -4.33 -6.05
N GLU A 81 1.66 -4.11 -6.61
CA GLU A 81 1.48 -3.66 -7.98
C GLU A 81 2.17 -2.32 -8.24
N ILE A 82 1.93 -1.30 -7.40
CA ILE A 82 2.59 0.01 -7.54
C ILE A 82 4.11 -0.15 -7.46
N LEU A 83 4.60 -0.87 -6.44
CA LEU A 83 6.03 -1.06 -6.23
C LEU A 83 6.73 -1.72 -7.41
N HIS A 84 6.06 -2.60 -8.15
CA HIS A 84 6.63 -3.29 -9.31
C HIS A 84 6.31 -2.61 -10.66
N LYS A 85 5.25 -1.82 -10.76
CA LYS A 85 4.88 -1.08 -11.98
C LYS A 85 5.48 0.32 -12.08
N VAL A 86 5.90 0.93 -10.97
CA VAL A 86 6.52 2.27 -11.00
C VAL A 86 7.82 2.22 -11.83
N PRO A 87 7.96 3.01 -12.91
CA PRO A 87 9.19 3.06 -13.67
C PRO A 87 10.30 3.66 -12.80
N VAL A 88 11.39 2.91 -12.61
CA VAL A 88 12.58 3.39 -11.91
C VAL A 88 13.48 4.03 -12.97
N SER A 89 13.04 5.16 -13.50
CA SER A 89 13.83 6.04 -14.35
C SER A 89 14.04 7.32 -13.56
N GLY A 90 15.29 7.76 -13.37
CA GLY A 90 15.69 8.86 -12.48
C GLY A 90 15.10 10.24 -12.82
N SER A 91 13.78 10.37 -12.79
CA SER A 91 13.00 11.54 -13.18
C SER A 91 11.81 11.68 -12.24
N ASN A 92 12.01 12.58 -11.28
CA ASN A 92 11.09 13.10 -10.26
C ASN A 92 9.65 13.43 -10.74
N ASN A 93 8.76 12.44 -10.88
CA ASN A 93 7.32 12.71 -10.87
C ASN A 93 6.48 11.45 -10.57
N TYR A 94 6.43 11.07 -9.28
CA TYR A 94 5.71 9.89 -8.78
C TYR A 94 4.20 10.08 -8.56
N LEU A 95 3.64 11.26 -8.87
CA LEU A 95 2.25 11.63 -8.54
C LEU A 95 1.31 11.78 -9.76
N LYS A 96 1.64 11.19 -10.91
CA LYS A 96 0.68 11.00 -12.02
C LYS A 96 0.29 9.53 -12.18
N LEU A 97 -0.09 8.87 -11.09
CA LEU A 97 -0.98 7.72 -11.22
C LEU A 97 -2.38 8.30 -11.28
N GLU A 98 -2.91 8.41 -12.50
CA GLU A 98 -4.32 8.71 -12.74
C GLU A 98 -5.15 7.62 -12.04
N ILE A 99 -5.61 7.93 -10.83
CA ILE A 99 -6.74 7.26 -10.21
C ILE A 99 -7.97 7.73 -11.00
N GLN A 100 -8.25 7.06 -12.12
CA GLN A 100 -9.60 7.06 -12.71
C GLN A 100 -10.51 6.14 -11.88
#